data_AF-A0A3N5NZ68-F1
#
_entry.id   AF-A0A3N5NZ68-F1
#
_cell.length_a   1.000
_cell.length_b   1.000
_cell.length_c   1.000
_cell.angle_alpha   90.00
_cell.angle_beta   90.00
_cell.angle_gamma   90.00
#
_symmetry.space_group_name_H-M   'P 1'
#
loop_
_entity.id
_entity.type
_entity.pdbx_description
1 polymer ?
#
loop_
_entity_poly.entity_id
_entity_poly.type
_entity_poly.pdbx_seq_one_letter_code
_entity_poly.pdbx_strand_id
1 'polypeptide(L)'
;YFRKRPDLIERYTREGYRGASGFYARNWPTWRREAEETVRAQIAGKSPIVLKRSSEYASNIVEARESGRPAVIHGNVLNDGLIRNLPAGGCVEVPVLVDTTGLHPTIFGPLPPQLAALDAAHMYVHELMVQAVLERDRAAARQALMLDPLTAAVLSPAEIAALFDEMWTAEKEDLQGYA
;
A
#
# COMPACT_ATOMS: atom_id res chain seq x y z
N TYR A 1 8.26 9.17 15.76
CA TYR A 1 9.38 10.15 15.86
C TYR A 1 8.95 11.62 15.92
N PHE A 2 8.11 12.15 15.01
CA PHE A 2 7.71 13.58 15.06
C PHE A 2 6.19 13.83 15.20
N ARG A 3 5.37 12.77 15.15
CA ARG A 3 3.89 12.87 15.17
C ARG A 3 3.28 13.41 16.47
N LYS A 4 4.05 13.47 17.58
CA LYS A 4 3.64 14.06 18.86
C LYS A 4 4.11 15.51 19.04
N ARG A 5 4.81 16.08 18.06
CA ARG A 5 5.52 17.36 18.19
C ARG A 5 5.02 18.34 17.13
N PRO A 6 4.15 19.31 17.50
CA PRO A 6 3.59 20.26 16.56
C PRO A 6 4.66 21.01 15.74
N ASP A 7 5.75 21.40 16.39
CA ASP A 7 6.90 22.07 15.74
C ASP A 7 7.57 21.20 14.67
N LEU A 8 7.67 19.89 14.90
CA LEU A 8 8.26 18.98 13.92
C LEU A 8 7.27 18.61 12.82
N ILE A 9 5.97 18.54 13.12
CA ILE A 9 4.93 18.36 12.11
C ILE A 9 4.95 19.55 11.15
N GLU A 10 4.96 20.78 11.66
CA GLU A 10 5.03 21.99 10.85
C GLU A 10 6.30 22.02 9.98
N ARG A 11 7.45 21.61 10.54
CA ARG A 11 8.71 21.57 9.79
C ARG A 11 8.75 20.54 8.67
N TYR A 12 8.20 19.34 8.90
CA TYR A 12 8.39 18.20 8.00
C TYR A 12 7.18 17.85 7.13
N THR A 13 5.99 18.36 7.43
CA THR A 13 4.79 18.13 6.61
C THR A 13 4.48 19.35 5.75
N ARG A 14 3.91 19.13 4.56
CA ARG A 14 3.51 20.18 3.61
C ARG A 14 2.17 19.84 3.00
N GLU A 15 1.60 20.82 2.29
CA GLU A 15 0.32 20.67 1.59
C GLU A 15 0.30 19.51 0.58
N GLY A 16 -0.91 19.00 0.30
CA GLY A 16 -1.12 17.95 -0.69
C GLY A 16 -0.57 16.59 -0.28
N TYR A 17 -0.01 15.88 -1.25
CA TYR A 17 0.62 14.57 -1.08
C TYR A 17 1.88 14.58 -0.19
N ARG A 18 2.32 15.75 0.28
CA ARG A 18 3.55 15.93 1.05
C ARG A 18 3.31 15.89 2.57
N GLY A 19 2.27 15.18 3.01
CA GLY A 19 2.00 14.93 4.42
C GLY A 19 0.91 15.79 5.05
N ALA A 20 0.09 16.47 4.25
CA ALA A 20 -1.05 17.21 4.78
C ALA A 20 -2.03 16.26 5.48
N SER A 21 -2.36 16.60 6.74
CA SER A 21 -3.30 15.80 7.54
C SER A 21 -4.61 15.62 6.79
N GLY A 22 -5.12 14.39 6.69
CA GLY A 22 -6.41 14.07 6.05
C GLY A 22 -6.53 14.44 4.56
N PHE A 23 -5.43 14.64 3.83
CA PHE A 23 -5.49 15.09 2.43
C PHE A 23 -6.34 14.16 1.56
N TYR A 24 -6.08 12.86 1.58
CA TYR A 24 -6.89 11.89 0.81
C TYR A 24 -8.35 11.90 1.25
N ALA A 25 -8.63 11.82 2.56
CA ALA A 25 -10.00 11.77 3.08
C ALA A 25 -10.85 12.98 2.66
N ARG A 26 -10.26 14.19 2.64
CA ARG A 26 -10.98 15.41 2.22
C ARG A 26 -11.20 15.51 0.72
N ASN A 27 -10.30 14.98 -0.09
CA ASN A 27 -10.37 15.13 -1.54
C ASN A 27 -11.05 13.95 -2.24
N TRP A 28 -11.00 12.75 -1.64
CA TRP A 28 -11.54 11.52 -2.23
C TRP A 28 -13.01 11.60 -2.64
N PRO A 29 -13.95 12.16 -1.85
CA PRO A 29 -15.35 12.27 -2.26
C PRO A 29 -15.53 13.11 -3.54
N THR A 30 -14.73 14.16 -3.69
CA THR A 30 -14.73 15.02 -4.87
C THR A 30 -14.11 14.30 -6.06
N TRP A 31 -12.92 13.72 -5.91
CA TRP A 31 -12.25 12.96 -6.98
C TRP A 31 -13.10 11.80 -7.50
N ARG A 32 -13.79 11.09 -6.61
CA ARG A 32 -14.70 10.01 -6.98
C ARG A 32 -15.88 10.52 -7.81
N ARG A 33 -16.53 11.60 -7.37
CA ARG A 33 -17.64 12.23 -8.09
C ARG A 33 -17.20 12.74 -9.46
N GLU A 34 -16.09 13.45 -9.53
CA GLU A 34 -15.53 13.99 -10.78
C GLU A 34 -15.14 12.89 -11.77
N ALA A 35 -14.55 11.80 -11.27
CA ALA A 35 -14.24 10.63 -12.08
C ALA A 35 -15.51 9.98 -12.65
N GLU A 36 -16.55 9.84 -11.83
CA GLU A 36 -17.84 9.29 -12.26
C GLU A 36 -18.53 10.19 -13.29
N GLU A 37 -18.56 11.50 -13.06
CA GLU A 37 -19.10 12.49 -14.00
C GLU A 37 -18.37 12.43 -15.35
N THR A 38 -17.04 12.31 -15.31
CA THR A 38 -16.21 12.15 -16.52
C THR A 38 -16.58 10.89 -17.29
N VAL A 39 -16.67 9.75 -16.60
CA VAL A 39 -17.06 8.46 -17.22
C VAL A 39 -18.47 8.55 -17.80
N ARG A 40 -19.43 9.13 -17.08
CA ARG A 40 -20.81 9.32 -17.58
C ARG A 40 -20.87 10.21 -18.81
N ALA A 41 -20.10 11.31 -18.83
CA ALA A 41 -20.02 12.21 -19.98
C ALA A 41 -19.41 11.52 -21.20
N GLN A 42 -18.39 10.68 -21.01
CA GLN A 42 -17.76 9.89 -22.06
C GLN A 42 -18.73 8.86 -22.66
N ILE A 43 -19.43 8.09 -21.82
CA ILE A 43 -20.44 7.11 -22.26
C ILE A 43 -21.57 7.80 -23.02
N ALA A 44 -21.98 9.00 -22.59
CA ALA A 44 -23.02 9.79 -23.25
C ALA A 44 -22.56 10.53 -24.52
N GLY A 45 -21.29 10.39 -24.93
CA GLY A 45 -20.73 11.11 -26.09
C GLY A 45 -20.57 12.61 -25.90
N LYS A 46 -20.66 13.11 -24.66
CA LYS A 46 -20.54 14.54 -24.30
C LYS A 46 -19.09 14.95 -24.02
N SER A 47 -18.19 13.99 -23.85
CA SER A 47 -16.76 14.20 -23.64
C SER A 47 -15.97 13.14 -24.42
N PRO A 48 -14.85 13.48 -25.05
CA PRO A 48 -14.05 12.50 -25.79
C PRO A 48 -13.35 11.52 -24.85
N ILE A 49 -13.19 10.27 -25.31
CA ILE A 49 -12.29 9.29 -24.68
C ILE A 49 -10.89 9.52 -25.27
N VAL A 50 -9.99 10.06 -24.45
CA VAL A 50 -8.60 10.31 -24.87
C VAL A 50 -7.75 9.08 -24.58
N LEU A 51 -7.33 8.38 -25.63
CA LEU A 51 -6.43 7.24 -25.52
C LEU A 51 -4.97 7.73 -25.43
N LYS A 52 -4.55 8.13 -24.24
CA LYS A 52 -3.16 8.45 -23.92
C LYS A 52 -2.64 7.48 -22.87
N ARG A 53 -1.44 6.94 -23.09
CA ARG A 53 -0.78 6.08 -22.10
C ARG A 53 -0.53 6.88 -20.82
N SER A 54 -0.95 6.33 -19.68
CA SER A 54 -0.65 6.89 -18.35
C SER A 54 0.71 6.39 -17.85
N SER A 55 1.13 6.86 -16.68
CA SER A 55 2.31 6.34 -15.98
C SER A 55 2.08 4.96 -15.35
N GLU A 56 0.86 4.42 -15.41
CA GLU A 56 0.51 3.12 -14.83
C GLU A 56 1.14 1.96 -15.62
N TYR A 57 1.67 0.98 -14.90
CA TYR A 57 2.43 -0.11 -15.51
C TYR A 57 1.58 -1.11 -16.30
N ALA A 58 0.28 -1.22 -16.04
CA ALA A 58 -0.60 -2.24 -16.63
C ALA A 58 -0.50 -2.30 -18.17
N SER A 59 -0.59 -1.16 -18.85
CA SER A 59 -0.50 -1.12 -20.32
C SER A 59 0.89 -1.52 -20.85
N ASN A 60 1.97 -1.18 -20.12
CA ASN A 60 3.33 -1.56 -20.48
C ASN A 60 3.56 -3.07 -20.27
N ILE A 61 2.97 -3.65 -19.21
CA ILE A 61 3.03 -5.10 -18.96
C ILE A 61 2.35 -5.85 -20.10
N VAL A 62 1.12 -5.48 -20.45
CA VAL A 62 0.37 -6.11 -21.56
C VAL A 62 1.14 -5.96 -22.87
N GLU A 63 1.63 -4.76 -23.18
CA GLU A 63 2.40 -4.54 -24.40
C GLU A 63 3.67 -5.41 -24.44
N ALA A 64 4.41 -5.53 -23.33
CA ALA A 64 5.62 -6.33 -23.27
C ALA A 64 5.35 -7.83 -23.44
N ARG A 65 4.27 -8.33 -22.83
CA ARG A 65 3.82 -9.73 -22.95
C ARG A 65 3.37 -10.08 -24.37
N GLU A 66 2.65 -9.18 -25.03
CA GLU A 66 1.95 -9.48 -26.29
C GLU A 66 2.72 -9.05 -27.55
N SER A 67 3.59 -8.05 -27.47
CA SER A 67 4.15 -7.40 -28.67
C SER A 67 5.67 -7.48 -28.84
N GLY A 68 6.37 -8.17 -27.92
CA GLY A 68 7.83 -8.28 -28.01
C GLY A 68 8.58 -6.98 -27.76
N ARG A 69 7.95 -6.00 -27.09
CA ARG A 69 8.58 -4.74 -26.64
C ARG A 69 8.83 -4.80 -25.13
N PRO A 70 10.01 -5.26 -24.67
CA PRO A 70 10.26 -5.43 -23.24
C PRO A 70 10.15 -4.12 -22.46
N ALA A 71 9.75 -4.22 -21.20
CA ALA A 71 9.64 -3.09 -20.29
C ALA A 71 10.21 -3.46 -18.91
N VAL A 72 10.70 -2.46 -18.18
CA VAL A 72 11.05 -2.61 -16.76
C VAL A 72 10.02 -1.88 -15.93
N ILE A 73 9.46 -2.58 -14.94
CA ILE A 73 8.54 -2.04 -13.95
C ILE A 73 9.12 -2.25 -12.55
N HIS A 74 8.54 -1.60 -11.54
CA HIS A 74 8.74 -1.99 -10.14
C HIS A 74 7.52 -2.79 -9.70
N GLY A 75 7.71 -4.07 -9.40
CA GLY A 75 6.64 -5.02 -9.16
C GLY A 75 6.74 -5.67 -7.80
N ASN A 76 5.58 -5.93 -7.20
CA ASN A 76 5.44 -6.62 -5.92
C ASN A 76 5.50 -8.14 -6.16
N VAL A 77 6.49 -8.80 -5.56
CA VAL A 77 6.80 -10.22 -5.77
C VAL A 77 7.25 -10.90 -4.48
N LEU A 78 7.24 -12.23 -4.46
CA LEU A 78 7.77 -13.01 -3.35
C LEU A 78 9.29 -12.79 -3.21
N ASN A 79 9.75 -12.49 -2.00
CA ASN A 79 11.16 -12.37 -1.70
C ASN A 79 11.81 -13.76 -1.58
N ASP A 80 12.27 -14.27 -2.72
CA ASP A 80 13.07 -15.49 -2.81
C ASP A 80 14.56 -15.15 -3.01
N GLY A 81 15.11 -14.39 -2.06
CA GLY A 81 16.51 -13.92 -2.10
C GLY A 81 16.76 -12.67 -2.93
N LEU A 82 15.70 -11.98 -3.40
CA LEU A 82 15.78 -10.74 -4.16
C LEU A 82 16.37 -9.59 -3.33
N ILE A 83 15.91 -9.46 -2.07
CA ILE A 83 16.46 -8.57 -1.05
C ILE A 83 16.99 -9.42 0.11
N ARG A 84 18.32 -9.61 0.15
CA ARG A 84 18.97 -10.67 0.96
C ARG A 84 18.87 -10.51 2.47
N ASN A 85 18.66 -9.30 2.97
CA ASN A 85 18.56 -9.01 4.40
C ASN A 85 17.13 -8.65 4.83
N LEU A 86 16.13 -9.05 4.05
CA LEU A 86 14.72 -9.07 4.46
C LEU A 86 14.23 -10.52 4.62
N PRO A 87 13.18 -10.76 5.43
CA PRO A 87 12.57 -12.07 5.56
C PRO A 87 12.27 -12.74 4.21
N ALA A 88 12.64 -14.02 4.09
CA ALA A 88 12.26 -14.83 2.94
C ALA A 88 10.74 -15.08 2.96
N GLY A 89 10.14 -15.21 1.77
CA GLY A 89 8.70 -15.50 1.64
C GLY A 89 7.77 -14.32 1.88
N GLY A 90 8.27 -13.15 2.27
CA GLY A 90 7.47 -11.92 2.31
C GLY A 90 7.38 -11.24 0.94
N CYS A 91 6.48 -10.26 0.80
CA CYS A 91 6.35 -9.46 -0.43
C CYS A 91 7.37 -8.32 -0.46
N VAL A 92 8.08 -8.15 -1.59
CA VAL A 92 9.00 -7.04 -1.84
C VAL A 92 8.71 -6.40 -3.20
N GLU A 93 8.98 -5.10 -3.31
CA GLU A 93 8.92 -4.39 -4.59
C GLU A 93 10.32 -4.23 -5.18
N VAL A 94 10.59 -4.83 -6.33
CA VAL A 94 11.89 -4.79 -7.02
C VAL A 94 11.72 -4.53 -8.51
N PRO A 95 12.79 -4.16 -9.25
CA PRO A 95 12.70 -4.08 -10.69
C PRO A 95 12.38 -5.47 -11.29
N VAL A 96 11.39 -5.50 -12.19
CA VAL A 96 10.94 -6.69 -12.92
C VAL A 96 11.06 -6.40 -14.41
N LEU A 97 11.86 -7.20 -15.11
CA LEU A 97 11.87 -7.20 -16.57
C LEU A 97 10.64 -7.96 -17.05
N VAL A 98 9.84 -7.33 -17.91
CA VAL A 98 8.69 -7.94 -18.55
C VAL A 98 8.98 -8.10 -20.03
N ASP A 99 8.80 -9.30 -20.56
CA ASP A 99 8.94 -9.61 -21.97
C ASP A 99 7.95 -10.72 -22.40
N THR A 100 8.07 -11.21 -23.63
CA THR A 100 7.20 -12.26 -24.19
C THR A 100 7.36 -13.61 -23.48
N THR A 101 8.42 -13.82 -22.71
CA THR A 101 8.66 -15.08 -21.98
C THR A 101 8.14 -15.05 -20.55
N GLY A 102 8.12 -13.88 -19.89
CA GLY A 102 7.49 -13.77 -18.57
C GLY A 102 7.72 -12.44 -17.87
N LEU A 103 7.57 -12.52 -16.54
CA LEU A 103 7.98 -11.50 -15.60
C LEU A 103 9.23 -12.04 -14.89
N HIS A 104 10.30 -11.26 -14.90
CA HIS A 104 11.61 -11.67 -14.40
C HIS A 104 12.06 -10.68 -13.31
N PRO A 105 11.75 -10.95 -12.03
CA PRO A 105 12.24 -10.14 -10.93
C PRO A 105 13.76 -10.17 -10.87
N THR A 106 14.35 -9.01 -10.60
CA THR A 106 15.81 -8.86 -10.54
C THR A 106 16.30 -8.80 -9.10
N ILE A 107 17.47 -9.38 -8.86
CA ILE A 107 18.11 -9.32 -7.54
C ILE A 107 18.51 -7.87 -7.27
N PHE A 108 17.96 -7.29 -6.21
CA PHE A 108 18.34 -5.95 -5.75
C PHE A 108 19.59 -6.02 -4.86
N GLY A 109 19.67 -7.03 -3.99
CA GLY A 109 20.73 -7.17 -2.99
C GLY A 109 20.31 -6.64 -1.60
N PRO A 110 21.25 -6.54 -0.65
CA PRO A 110 20.91 -6.10 0.70
C PRO A 110 20.60 -4.60 0.75
N LEU A 111 19.56 -4.23 1.50
CA LEU A 111 19.27 -2.83 1.83
C LEU A 111 20.26 -2.31 2.89
N PRO A 112 20.48 -0.99 2.96
CA PRO A 112 21.12 -0.37 4.12
C PRO A 112 20.45 -0.82 5.43
N PRO A 113 21.21 -1.14 6.50
CA PRO A 113 20.67 -1.79 7.70
C PRO A 113 19.47 -1.08 8.34
N GLN A 114 19.49 0.26 8.36
CA GLN A 114 18.39 1.06 8.91
C GLN A 114 17.10 0.97 8.10
N LEU A 115 17.18 0.74 6.79
CA LEU A 115 16.02 0.53 5.93
C LEU A 115 15.52 -0.90 6.05
N ALA A 116 16.43 -1.87 6.02
CA ALA A 116 16.11 -3.28 6.22
C ALA A 116 15.36 -3.51 7.55
N ALA A 117 15.79 -2.84 8.63
CA ALA A 117 15.13 -2.95 9.93
C ALA A 117 13.68 -2.42 9.92
N LEU A 118 13.43 -1.31 9.22
CA LEU A 118 12.10 -0.73 9.11
C LEU A 118 11.19 -1.59 8.22
N ASP A 119 11.69 -2.03 7.08
CA ASP A 119 10.93 -2.83 6.12
C ASP A 119 10.61 -4.21 6.70
N ALA A 120 11.58 -4.87 7.36
CA ALA A 120 11.34 -6.16 8.02
C ALA A 120 10.29 -6.05 9.13
N ALA A 121 10.29 -4.96 9.91
CA ALA A 121 9.26 -4.74 10.93
C ALA A 121 7.85 -4.63 10.31
N HIS A 122 7.71 -3.91 9.19
CA HIS A 122 6.44 -3.84 8.46
C HIS A 122 6.02 -5.18 7.84
N MET A 123 6.97 -6.01 7.39
CA MET A 123 6.64 -7.33 6.87
C MET A 123 5.96 -8.22 7.92
N TYR A 124 6.33 -8.10 9.20
CA TYR A 124 5.64 -8.80 10.29
C TYR A 124 4.23 -8.23 10.57
N VAL A 125 4.00 -6.93 10.36
CA VAL A 125 2.65 -6.35 10.40
C VAL A 125 1.77 -6.98 9.31
N HIS A 126 2.29 -7.12 8.09
CA HIS A 126 1.59 -7.77 6.99
C HIS A 126 1.33 -9.26 7.27
N GLU A 127 2.29 -9.98 7.85
CA GLU A 127 2.12 -11.39 8.23
C GLU A 127 0.96 -11.56 9.22
N LEU A 128 0.91 -10.74 10.27
CA LEU A 128 -0.20 -10.74 11.24
C LEU A 128 -1.55 -10.41 10.58
N MET A 129 -1.57 -9.49 9.61
CA MET A 129 -2.80 -9.18 8.86
C MET A 129 -3.24 -10.33 7.95
N VAL A 130 -2.29 -11.01 7.29
CA VAL A 130 -2.59 -12.21 6.49
C VAL A 130 -3.12 -13.32 7.38
N GLN A 131 -2.49 -13.56 8.54
CA GLN A 131 -2.96 -14.52 9.53
C GLN A 131 -4.37 -14.17 10.00
N ALA A 132 -4.62 -12.91 10.36
CA ALA A 132 -5.94 -12.44 10.77
C ALA A 132 -7.02 -12.73 9.72
N VAL A 133 -6.68 -12.55 8.43
CA VAL A 133 -7.62 -12.77 7.33
C VAL A 133 -7.84 -14.27 7.07
N LEU A 134 -6.77 -15.06 6.97
CA LEU A 134 -6.86 -16.48 6.61
C LEU A 134 -7.43 -17.33 7.75
N GLU A 135 -7.05 -17.04 8.98
CA GLU A 135 -7.44 -17.80 10.18
C GLU A 135 -8.65 -17.19 10.90
N ARG A 136 -9.12 -16.02 10.44
CA ARG A 136 -10.15 -15.23 11.13
C ARG A 136 -9.74 -14.84 12.55
N ASP A 137 -8.45 -14.64 12.76
CA ASP A 137 -7.90 -14.27 14.05
C ASP A 137 -7.98 -12.75 14.28
N ARG A 138 -9.04 -12.31 14.97
CA ARG A 138 -9.21 -10.92 15.41
C ARG A 138 -8.05 -10.44 16.29
N ALA A 139 -7.44 -11.31 17.09
CA ALA A 139 -6.32 -10.93 17.94
C ALA A 139 -5.06 -10.65 17.11
N ALA A 140 -4.80 -11.42 16.05
CA ALA A 140 -3.70 -11.15 15.10
C ALA A 140 -3.85 -9.78 14.44
N ALA A 141 -5.07 -9.41 14.00
CA ALA A 141 -5.33 -8.06 13.46
C ALA A 141 -5.07 -6.95 14.49
N ARG A 142 -5.47 -7.16 15.75
CA ARG A 142 -5.16 -6.21 16.83
C ARG A 142 -3.67 -6.11 17.09
N GLN A 143 -2.94 -7.23 17.08
CA GLN A 143 -1.48 -7.26 17.26
C GLN A 143 -0.76 -6.56 16.12
N ALA A 144 -1.23 -6.70 14.88
CA ALA A 144 -0.71 -5.97 13.73
C ALA A 144 -0.77 -4.45 13.98
N LEU A 145 -1.92 -3.96 14.48
CA LEU A 145 -2.08 -2.55 14.82
C LEU A 145 -1.22 -2.12 16.01
N MET A 146 -0.89 -3.02 16.94
CA MET A 146 0.04 -2.73 18.04
C MET A 146 1.51 -2.64 17.58
N LEU A 147 1.87 -3.39 16.54
CA LEU A 147 3.22 -3.42 15.97
C LEU A 147 3.45 -2.27 14.96
N ASP A 148 2.37 -1.74 14.37
CA ASP A 148 2.44 -0.62 13.43
C ASP A 148 3.20 0.59 14.05
N PRO A 149 4.24 1.10 13.38
CA PRO A 149 5.06 2.17 13.95
C PRO A 149 4.35 3.51 14.01
N LEU A 150 3.24 3.72 13.27
CA LEU A 150 2.49 4.97 13.33
C LEU A 150 1.60 4.99 14.58
N THR A 151 0.88 3.91 14.87
CA THR A 151 0.08 3.79 16.09
C THR A 151 0.97 3.78 17.33
N ALA A 152 2.04 2.98 17.35
CA ALA A 152 2.98 2.89 18.46
C ALA A 152 3.74 4.21 18.71
N ALA A 153 3.89 5.06 17.67
CA ALA A 153 4.47 6.38 17.84
C ALA A 153 3.56 7.38 18.56
N VAL A 154 2.25 7.10 18.69
CA VAL A 154 1.23 8.02 19.21
C VAL A 154 0.56 7.46 20.49
N LEU A 155 0.18 6.20 20.48
CA LEU A 155 -0.71 5.58 21.45
C LEU A 155 0.01 4.55 22.34
N SER A 156 -0.52 4.32 23.54
CA SER A 156 -0.18 3.19 24.40
C SER A 156 -0.90 1.91 23.93
N PRO A 157 -0.45 0.70 24.34
CA PRO A 157 -1.12 -0.55 23.95
C PRO A 157 -2.62 -0.60 24.30
N ALA A 158 -3.03 0.00 25.44
CA ALA A 158 -4.43 0.06 25.83
C ALA A 158 -5.25 0.98 24.92
N GLU A 159 -4.70 2.13 24.53
CA GLU A 159 -5.33 3.05 23.57
C GLU A 159 -5.41 2.44 22.16
N ILE A 160 -4.39 1.67 21.75
CA ILE A 160 -4.43 0.94 20.47
C ILE A 160 -5.52 -0.14 20.49
N ALA A 161 -5.69 -0.86 21.61
CA ALA A 161 -6.76 -1.83 21.74
C ALA A 161 -8.15 -1.18 21.66
N ALA A 162 -8.34 -0.04 22.33
CA ALA A 162 -9.59 0.72 22.23
C ALA A 162 -9.86 1.22 20.81
N LEU A 163 -8.85 1.79 20.14
CA LEU A 163 -8.93 2.21 18.74
C LEU A 163 -9.32 1.05 17.82
N PHE A 164 -8.71 -0.12 18.02
CA PHE A 164 -9.04 -1.32 17.24
C PHE A 164 -10.50 -1.74 17.44
N ASP A 165 -11.01 -1.73 18.68
CA ASP A 165 -12.39 -2.11 18.96
C ASP A 165 -13.40 -1.11 18.37
N GLU A 166 -13.07 0.19 18.37
CA GLU A 166 -13.85 1.22 17.68
C GLU A 166 -13.88 0.99 16.17
N MET A 167 -12.72 0.76 15.54
CA MET A 167 -12.63 0.46 14.09
C MET A 167 -13.39 -0.82 13.74
N TRP A 168 -13.21 -1.89 14.52
CA TRP A 168 -13.90 -3.16 14.32
C TRP A 168 -15.43 -3.01 14.39
N THR A 169 -15.90 -2.19 15.32
CA THR A 169 -17.33 -1.89 15.46
C THR A 169 -17.85 -1.07 14.29
N ALA A 170 -17.09 -0.08 13.83
CA ALA A 170 -17.45 0.75 12.68
C ALA A 170 -17.56 -0.06 11.39
N GLU A 171 -16.64 -1.02 11.19
CA GLU A 171 -16.56 -1.85 9.98
C GLU A 171 -17.33 -3.18 10.12
N LYS A 172 -18.20 -3.32 11.13
CA LYS A 172 -18.90 -4.58 11.45
C LYS A 172 -19.68 -5.15 10.27
N GLU A 173 -20.27 -4.30 9.45
CA GLU A 173 -21.04 -4.72 8.26
C GLU A 173 -20.16 -5.43 7.24
N ASP A 174 -18.92 -4.99 7.06
CA ASP A 174 -17.95 -5.59 6.13
C ASP A 174 -17.18 -6.77 6.76
N LEU A 175 -17.12 -6.83 8.10
CA LEU A 175 -16.38 -7.86 8.85
C LEU A 175 -17.22 -9.07 9.28
N GLN A 176 -18.45 -9.24 8.75
CA GLN A 176 -19.37 -10.32 9.15
C GLN A 176 -18.76 -11.74 9.08
N GLY A 177 -17.78 -11.96 8.20
CA GLY A 177 -17.08 -13.24 8.03
C GLY A 177 -15.99 -13.55 9.07
N TYR A 178 -15.64 -12.59 9.94
CA TYR A 178 -14.50 -12.66 10.87
C TYR A 178 -14.92 -12.69 12.35
N ALA A 179 -16.14 -13.19 12.62
CA ALA A 179 -16.75 -13.27 13.95
C ALA A 179 -15.98 -14.14 14.94
#